data_AF-A0A453STB5-F1
#
_entry.id   AF-A0A453STB5-F1
#
_cell.length_a   1.000
_cell.length_b   1.000
_cell.length_c   1.000
_cell.angle_alpha   90.00
_cell.angle_beta   90.00
_cell.angle_gamma   90.00
#
_symmetry.space_group_name_H-M   'P 1'
#
loop_
_entity.id
_entity.type
_entity.pdbx_description
1 polymer ?
#
loop_
_entity_poly.entity_id
_entity_poly.type
_entity_poly.pdbx_seq_one_letter_code
_entity_poly.pdbx_strand_id
1 'polypeptide(L)'
;MRVYGALMWSLGKVLNTPEVSRVYIGSFNDKPVKESAVGPIGKELFEKEQDDLLSDLKDIPKKACDRRINEFVKRARAAKIHAYIIGHLKNQMPTMMGKAKAQQKLIDNLEGEFAKVQREHHLPAGDFPYVEHFREALGGYSIDRFEKVKPKMIQAVDDMLGYDIPELLKNFRNPYE
;
A
#
# COMPACT_ATOMS: atom_id res chain seq x y z
N MET A 1 -25.50 3.60 20.74
CA MET A 1 -24.05 3.48 21.08
C MET A 1 -23.51 2.06 21.20
N ARG A 2 -24.25 1.05 21.71
CA ARG A 2 -23.73 -0.35 21.80
C ARG A 2 -23.31 -0.96 20.46
N VAL A 3 -24.10 -0.73 19.40
CA VAL A 3 -23.80 -1.21 18.04
C VAL A 3 -22.52 -0.58 17.48
N TYR A 4 -22.33 0.73 17.69
CA TYR A 4 -21.12 1.45 17.26
C TYR A 4 -19.85 0.88 17.91
N GLY A 5 -19.89 0.63 19.24
CA GLY A 5 -18.77 0.03 19.95
C GLY A 5 -18.42 -1.37 19.43
N ALA A 6 -19.42 -2.21 19.16
CA ALA A 6 -19.21 -3.54 18.61
C ALA A 6 -18.60 -3.50 17.19
N LEU A 7 -19.01 -2.53 16.36
CA LEU A 7 -18.45 -2.30 15.03
C LEU A 7 -16.97 -1.90 15.11
N MET A 8 -16.64 -0.87 15.90
CA MET A 8 -15.26 -0.38 16.02
C MET A 8 -14.32 -1.45 16.57
N TRP A 9 -14.78 -2.26 17.54
CA TRP A 9 -14.04 -3.40 18.05
C TRP A 9 -13.72 -4.44 16.97
N SER A 10 -14.70 -4.72 16.11
CA SER A 10 -14.54 -5.68 15.03
C SER A 10 -13.61 -5.14 13.93
N LEU A 11 -13.77 -3.86 13.55
CA LEU A 11 -12.92 -3.20 12.56
C LEU A 11 -11.45 -3.14 12.99
N GLY A 12 -11.18 -2.83 14.26
CA GLY A 12 -9.81 -2.79 14.79
C GLY A 12 -9.08 -4.13 14.70
N LYS A 13 -9.81 -5.25 14.81
CA LYS A 13 -9.24 -6.60 14.63
C LYS A 13 -8.96 -6.95 13.17
N VAL A 14 -9.72 -6.39 12.24
CA VAL A 14 -9.67 -6.77 10.82
C VAL A 14 -8.71 -5.89 10.02
N LEU A 15 -8.72 -4.57 10.23
CA LEU A 15 -7.98 -3.63 9.38
C LEU A 15 -6.47 -3.63 9.65
N ASN A 16 -6.01 -4.20 10.76
CA ASN A 16 -4.59 -4.36 11.12
C ASN A 16 -3.74 -3.09 10.90
N THR A 17 -4.33 -1.92 11.17
CA THR A 17 -3.67 -0.62 11.17
C THR A 17 -3.85 0.03 12.55
N PRO A 18 -2.83 0.76 13.06
CA PRO A 18 -2.99 1.56 14.27
C PRO A 18 -3.90 2.79 14.07
N GLU A 19 -4.22 3.17 12.84
CA GLU A 19 -5.10 4.31 12.53
C GLU A 19 -6.58 3.94 12.66
N VAL A 20 -7.33 4.72 13.45
CA VAL A 20 -8.77 4.53 13.63
C VAL A 20 -9.53 4.98 12.39
N SER A 21 -10.35 4.09 11.82
CA SER A 21 -11.20 4.42 10.66
C SER A 21 -12.35 5.36 11.03
N ARG A 22 -12.58 6.39 10.20
CA ARG A 22 -13.75 7.27 10.31
C ARG A 22 -15.02 6.51 9.93
N VAL A 23 -16.00 6.49 10.83
CA VAL A 23 -17.33 5.90 10.60
C VAL A 23 -18.36 7.01 10.64
N TYR A 24 -19.13 7.16 9.57
CA TYR A 24 -20.23 8.13 9.48
C TYR A 24 -21.54 7.51 9.96
N ILE A 25 -22.12 8.04 11.04
CA ILE A 25 -23.34 7.49 11.64
C ILE A 25 -24.56 8.30 11.18
N GLY A 26 -25.45 7.68 10.41
CA GLY A 26 -26.68 8.34 10.00
C GLY A 26 -27.66 7.41 9.30
N SER A 27 -28.84 7.97 8.98
CA SER A 27 -29.85 7.34 8.13
C SER A 27 -29.79 7.98 6.75
N PHE A 28 -29.03 7.39 5.82
CA PHE A 28 -28.83 7.92 4.47
C PHE A 28 -29.96 7.50 3.52
N ASN A 29 -31.15 8.07 3.73
CA ASN A 29 -32.30 7.91 2.84
C ASN A 29 -33.06 9.24 2.72
N ASP A 30 -34.08 9.25 1.86
CA ASP A 30 -34.94 10.38 1.55
C ASP A 30 -36.04 10.63 2.61
N LYS A 31 -36.11 9.82 3.67
CA LYS A 31 -37.15 9.89 4.69
C LYS A 31 -36.69 10.72 5.88
N PRO A 32 -37.60 11.45 6.55
CA PRO A 32 -37.27 12.20 7.75
C PRO A 32 -36.75 11.27 8.84
N VAL A 33 -35.75 11.75 9.59
CA VAL A 33 -35.21 11.03 10.75
C VAL A 33 -36.33 10.81 11.76
N LYS A 34 -36.58 9.56 12.13
CA LYS A 34 -37.58 9.22 13.16
C LYS A 34 -37.07 9.67 14.52
N GLU A 35 -37.44 10.88 14.94
CA GLU A 35 -37.00 11.49 16.21
C GLU A 35 -37.24 10.58 17.42
N SER A 36 -38.33 9.79 17.40
CA SER A 36 -38.65 8.80 18.44
C SER A 36 -37.65 7.63 18.55
N ALA A 37 -36.91 7.32 17.47
CA ALA A 37 -35.96 6.21 17.43
C ALA A 37 -34.53 6.62 17.77
N VAL A 38 -34.18 7.90 17.60
CA VAL A 38 -32.80 8.41 17.77
C VAL A 38 -32.64 9.23 19.06
N GLY A 39 -33.74 9.66 19.66
CA GLY A 39 -33.74 10.49 20.87
C GLY A 39 -33.28 11.93 20.61
N PRO A 40 -33.28 12.79 21.64
CA PRO A 40 -33.11 14.25 21.49
C PRO A 40 -31.74 14.67 20.92
N ILE A 41 -30.69 13.87 21.13
CA ILE A 41 -29.32 14.16 20.66
C ILE A 41 -29.05 13.49 19.29
N GLY A 42 -29.83 12.48 18.92
CA GLY A 42 -29.54 11.63 17.78
C GLY A 42 -29.77 12.31 16.43
N LYS A 43 -30.75 13.22 16.34
CA LYS A 43 -31.04 13.96 15.10
C LYS A 43 -29.89 14.88 14.73
N GLU A 44 -29.44 15.71 15.67
CA GLU A 44 -28.31 16.64 15.47
C GLU A 44 -27.03 15.89 15.12
N LEU A 45 -26.76 14.77 15.79
CA LEU A 45 -25.61 13.92 15.45
C LEU A 45 -25.68 13.40 14.01
N PHE A 46 -26.85 12.91 13.57
CA PHE A 46 -27.00 12.36 12.21
C PHE A 46 -26.87 13.43 11.14
N GLU A 47 -27.46 14.60 11.35
CA GLU A 47 -27.34 15.75 10.43
C GLU A 47 -25.88 16.17 10.30
N LYS A 48 -25.18 16.32 11.43
CA LYS A 48 -23.75 16.67 11.44
C LYS A 48 -22.88 15.63 10.74
N GLU A 49 -23.11 14.34 10.99
CA GLU A 49 -22.36 13.25 10.36
C GLU A 49 -22.63 13.15 8.84
N GLN A 50 -23.84 13.51 8.39
CA GLN A 50 -24.19 13.61 6.98
C GLN A 50 -23.49 14.80 6.31
N ASP A 51 -23.48 15.96 6.96
CA ASP A 51 -22.78 17.15 6.47
C ASP A 51 -21.27 16.92 6.37
N ASP A 52 -20.67 16.31 7.38
CA ASP A 52 -19.26 15.91 7.37
C ASP A 52 -18.96 14.96 6.19
N LEU A 53 -19.80 13.94 5.98
CA LEU A 53 -19.64 13.01 4.85
C LEU A 53 -19.76 13.75 3.51
N LEU A 54 -20.74 14.64 3.37
CA LEU A 54 -20.92 15.42 2.14
C LEU A 54 -19.76 16.35 1.86
N SER A 55 -19.19 16.98 2.88
CA SER A 55 -17.96 17.77 2.74
C SER A 55 -16.81 16.89 2.25
N ASP A 56 -16.61 15.74 2.87
CA ASP A 56 -15.56 14.80 2.47
C ASP A 56 -15.73 14.29 1.04
N LEU A 57 -16.97 14.00 0.62
CA LEU A 57 -17.31 13.60 -0.75
C LEU A 57 -17.02 14.72 -1.76
N LYS A 58 -17.35 15.97 -1.42
CA LYS A 58 -17.04 17.15 -2.24
C LYS A 58 -15.53 17.40 -2.35
N ASP A 59 -14.76 17.03 -1.34
CA ASP A 59 -13.31 17.15 -1.31
C ASP A 59 -12.57 15.98 -1.99
N ILE A 60 -13.26 14.93 -2.43
CA ILE A 60 -12.65 13.79 -3.16
C ILE A 60 -11.80 14.26 -4.35
N PRO A 61 -12.27 15.16 -5.24
CA PRO A 61 -11.47 15.64 -6.36
C PRO A 61 -10.18 16.34 -5.90
N LYS A 62 -10.25 17.13 -4.81
CA LYS A 62 -9.08 17.76 -4.19
C LYS A 62 -8.09 16.69 -3.73
N LYS A 63 -8.56 15.70 -2.98
CA LYS A 63 -7.75 14.59 -2.44
C LYS A 63 -7.29 13.58 -3.50
N ALA A 64 -7.91 13.56 -4.68
CA ALA A 64 -7.59 12.60 -5.74
C ALA A 64 -6.17 12.80 -6.31
N CYS A 65 -5.70 14.04 -6.37
CA CYS A 65 -4.34 14.33 -6.82
C CYS A 65 -3.30 13.78 -5.83
N ASP A 66 -3.43 14.11 -4.55
CA ASP A 66 -2.54 13.60 -3.50
C ASP A 66 -2.56 12.07 -3.44
N ARG A 67 -3.75 11.47 -3.59
CA ARG A 67 -3.90 10.01 -3.66
C ARG A 67 -3.12 9.42 -4.84
N ARG A 68 -3.17 10.03 -6.02
CA ARG A 68 -2.42 9.55 -7.20
C ARG A 68 -0.91 9.61 -6.97
N ILE A 69 -0.42 10.69 -6.36
CA ILE A 69 1.00 10.83 -6.02
C ILE A 69 1.41 9.77 -5.00
N ASN A 70 0.59 9.54 -3.96
CA ASN A 70 0.85 8.51 -2.96
C ASN A 70 0.88 7.10 -3.57
N GLU A 71 -0.05 6.76 -4.45
CA GLU A 71 -0.03 5.46 -5.16
C GLU A 71 1.17 5.33 -6.08
N PHE A 72 1.59 6.41 -6.75
CA PHE A 72 2.82 6.43 -7.55
C PHE A 72 4.07 6.18 -6.69
N VAL A 73 4.18 6.85 -5.54
CA VAL A 73 5.28 6.64 -4.57
C VAL A 73 5.32 5.20 -4.08
N LYS A 74 4.17 4.63 -3.69
CA LYS A 74 4.06 3.22 -3.29
C LYS A 74 4.53 2.29 -4.41
N ARG A 75 4.10 2.56 -5.65
CA ARG A 75 4.48 1.76 -6.82
C ARG A 75 5.98 1.84 -7.12
N ALA A 76 6.58 3.02 -7.01
CA ALA A 76 8.01 3.22 -7.21
C ALA A 76 8.84 2.43 -6.18
N ARG A 77 8.45 2.47 -4.89
CA ARG A 77 9.10 1.66 -3.85
C ARG A 77 8.96 0.16 -4.12
N ALA A 78 7.76 -0.30 -4.47
CA ALA A 78 7.52 -1.69 -4.82
C ALA A 78 8.38 -2.14 -6.02
N ALA A 79 8.54 -1.30 -7.04
CA ALA A 79 9.38 -1.57 -8.21
C ALA A 79 10.87 -1.66 -7.83
N LYS A 80 11.37 -0.75 -6.99
CA LYS A 80 12.74 -0.78 -6.47
C LYS A 80 13.02 -2.07 -5.69
N ILE A 81 12.11 -2.47 -4.80
CA ILE A 81 12.23 -3.72 -4.02
C ILE A 81 12.20 -4.95 -4.94
N HIS A 82 11.28 -4.97 -5.91
CA HIS A 82 11.23 -6.03 -6.90
C HIS A 82 12.55 -6.16 -7.67
N ALA A 83 13.14 -5.04 -8.09
CA ALA A 83 14.44 -5.04 -8.77
C ALA A 83 15.55 -5.63 -7.89
N TYR A 84 15.59 -5.32 -6.59
CA TYR A 84 16.55 -5.92 -5.67
C TYR A 84 16.32 -7.42 -5.46
N ILE A 85 15.07 -7.86 -5.31
CA ILE A 85 14.74 -9.29 -5.20
C ILE A 85 15.24 -10.04 -6.44
N ILE A 86 14.87 -9.57 -7.64
CA ILE A 86 15.25 -10.21 -8.91
C ILE A 86 16.77 -10.23 -9.08
N GLY A 87 17.44 -9.11 -8.80
CA GLY A 87 18.90 -9.04 -8.92
C GLY A 87 19.63 -9.89 -7.88
N HIS A 88 19.12 -10.00 -6.65
CA HIS A 88 19.64 -10.91 -5.63
C HIS A 88 19.52 -12.36 -6.06
N LEU A 89 18.31 -12.78 -6.49
CA LEU A 89 18.08 -14.14 -7.00
C LEU A 89 19.00 -14.45 -8.19
N LYS A 90 19.15 -13.50 -9.12
CA LYS A 90 20.09 -13.63 -10.25
C LYS A 90 21.54 -13.82 -9.80
N ASN A 91 21.97 -13.10 -8.76
CA ASN A 91 23.33 -13.21 -8.23
C ASN A 91 23.59 -14.53 -7.50
N GLN A 92 22.55 -15.18 -6.96
CA GLN A 92 22.66 -16.50 -6.33
C GLN A 92 22.67 -17.67 -7.34
N MET A 93 22.39 -17.42 -8.62
CA MET A 93 22.36 -18.48 -9.63
C MET A 93 23.78 -18.90 -10.07
N PRO A 94 24.05 -20.21 -10.21
CA PRO A 94 25.32 -20.70 -10.74
C PRO A 94 25.41 -20.42 -12.25
N THR A 95 26.63 -20.14 -12.73
CA THR A 95 26.88 -19.81 -14.15
C THR A 95 26.98 -21.05 -15.05
N MET A 96 27.46 -22.19 -14.52
CA MET A 96 27.76 -23.38 -15.33
C MET A 96 26.76 -24.52 -15.13
N MET A 97 26.79 -25.21 -13.98
CA MET A 97 25.99 -26.43 -13.72
C MET A 97 25.11 -26.27 -12.48
N GLY A 98 24.02 -27.04 -12.41
CA GLY A 98 23.15 -27.10 -11.23
C GLY A 98 22.07 -26.02 -11.16
N LYS A 99 21.82 -25.29 -12.26
CA LYS A 99 20.86 -24.17 -12.33
C LYS A 99 19.46 -24.56 -11.82
N ALA A 100 18.89 -25.66 -12.31
CA ALA A 100 17.55 -26.10 -11.91
C ALA A 100 17.46 -26.39 -10.39
N LYS A 101 18.45 -27.10 -9.84
CA LYS A 101 18.51 -27.40 -8.41
C LYS A 101 18.72 -26.13 -7.56
N ALA A 102 19.55 -25.19 -8.03
CA ALA A 102 19.77 -23.91 -7.36
C ALA A 102 18.51 -23.04 -7.37
N GLN A 103 17.82 -22.96 -8.51
CA GLN A 103 16.54 -22.26 -8.64
C GLN A 103 15.49 -22.84 -7.69
N GLN A 104 15.32 -24.17 -7.67
CA GLN A 104 14.37 -24.79 -6.75
C GLN A 104 14.71 -24.45 -5.30
N LYS A 105 15.99 -24.54 -4.90
CA LYS A 105 16.44 -24.18 -3.56
C LYS A 105 16.15 -22.70 -3.20
N LEU A 106 16.32 -21.79 -4.15
CA LEU A 106 16.00 -20.36 -3.95
C LEU A 106 14.49 -20.12 -3.80
N ILE A 107 13.68 -20.81 -4.61
CA ILE A 107 12.22 -20.74 -4.54
C ILE A 107 11.73 -21.36 -3.23
N ASP A 108 12.29 -22.49 -2.79
CA ASP A 108 11.94 -23.15 -1.54
C ASP A 108 12.24 -22.26 -0.32
N ASN A 109 13.38 -21.54 -0.34
CA ASN A 109 13.83 -20.65 0.72
C ASN A 109 13.51 -19.15 0.46
N LEU A 110 12.47 -18.84 -0.29
CA LEU A 110 12.22 -17.47 -0.76
C LEU A 110 12.05 -16.45 0.37
N GLU A 111 11.43 -16.85 1.49
CA GLU A 111 11.30 -16.02 2.70
C GLU A 111 12.67 -15.60 3.26
N GLY A 112 13.61 -16.56 3.31
CA GLY A 112 14.98 -16.32 3.75
C GLY A 112 15.75 -15.42 2.78
N GLU A 113 15.49 -15.54 1.47
CA GLU A 113 16.07 -14.64 0.47
C GLU A 113 15.51 -13.21 0.59
N PHE A 114 14.21 -13.04 0.84
CA PHE A 114 13.60 -11.73 1.10
C PHE A 114 14.21 -11.08 2.35
N ALA A 115 14.37 -11.83 3.44
CA ALA A 115 14.99 -11.34 4.66
C ALA A 115 16.47 -10.92 4.50
N LYS A 116 17.19 -11.50 3.53
CA LYS A 116 18.55 -11.05 3.18
C LYS A 116 18.50 -9.72 2.44
N VAL A 117 17.67 -9.63 1.38
CA VAL A 117 17.47 -8.40 0.59
C VAL A 117 17.04 -7.24 1.49
N GLN A 118 16.12 -7.51 2.42
CA GLN A 118 15.65 -6.52 3.38
C GLN A 118 16.78 -5.96 4.24
N ARG A 119 17.63 -6.83 4.79
CA ARG A 119 18.76 -6.43 5.65
C ARG A 119 19.87 -5.73 4.87
N GLU A 120 20.20 -6.22 3.69
CA GLU A 120 21.27 -5.67 2.86
C GLU A 120 20.95 -4.25 2.39
N HIS A 121 19.71 -3.99 1.98
CA HIS A 121 19.29 -2.70 1.43
C HIS A 121 18.46 -1.85 2.39
N HIS A 122 18.33 -2.27 3.65
CA HIS A 122 17.64 -1.51 4.72
C HIS A 122 16.19 -1.17 4.35
N LEU A 123 15.48 -2.14 3.79
CA LEU A 123 14.13 -1.94 3.22
C LEU A 123 13.03 -2.21 4.27
N PRO A 124 11.91 -1.45 4.25
CA PRO A 124 10.77 -1.73 5.11
C PRO A 124 10.10 -3.07 4.75
N ALA A 125 9.79 -3.90 5.75
CA ALA A 125 9.12 -5.19 5.53
C ALA A 125 7.74 -5.04 4.85
N GLY A 126 7.00 -3.98 5.17
CA GLY A 126 5.65 -3.74 4.65
C GLY A 126 5.58 -3.43 3.16
N ASP A 127 6.70 -3.08 2.52
CA ASP A 127 6.75 -2.83 1.08
C ASP A 127 7.10 -4.12 0.28
N PHE A 128 7.37 -5.25 0.93
CA PHE A 128 7.66 -6.52 0.25
C PHE A 128 6.38 -7.21 -0.25
N PRO A 129 6.45 -7.90 -1.41
CA PRO A 129 5.32 -8.67 -1.92
C PRO A 129 5.03 -9.91 -1.06
N TYR A 130 3.82 -10.44 -1.17
CA TYR A 130 3.45 -11.69 -0.52
C TYR A 130 4.26 -12.86 -1.08
N VAL A 131 4.96 -13.59 -0.20
CA VAL A 131 5.98 -14.56 -0.60
C VAL A 131 5.39 -15.70 -1.42
N GLU A 132 4.25 -16.27 -1.02
CA GLU A 132 3.66 -17.41 -1.74
C GLU A 132 3.19 -17.02 -3.14
N HIS A 133 2.58 -15.84 -3.30
CA HIS A 133 2.22 -15.34 -4.63
C HIS A 133 3.46 -15.12 -5.51
N PHE A 134 4.56 -14.62 -4.92
CA PHE A 134 5.81 -14.45 -5.64
C PHE A 134 6.44 -15.81 -6.02
N ARG A 135 6.34 -16.81 -5.13
CA ARG A 135 6.82 -18.18 -5.34
C ARG A 135 6.11 -18.84 -6.52
N GLU A 136 4.78 -18.75 -6.56
CA GLU A 136 3.95 -19.25 -7.67
C GLU A 136 4.36 -18.59 -8.99
N ALA A 137 4.49 -17.25 -8.99
CA ALA A 137 4.89 -16.50 -10.18
C ALA A 137 6.28 -16.91 -10.67
N LEU A 138 7.26 -17.05 -9.77
CA LEU A 138 8.64 -17.45 -10.11
C LEU A 138 8.72 -18.84 -10.77
N GLY A 139 7.80 -19.75 -10.46
CA GLY A 139 7.76 -21.10 -11.05
C GLY A 139 7.68 -21.09 -12.59
N GLY A 140 7.12 -20.03 -13.18
CA GLY A 140 7.03 -19.86 -14.63
C GLY A 140 8.26 -19.24 -15.30
N TYR A 141 9.30 -18.86 -14.53
CA TYR A 141 10.47 -18.14 -15.04
C TYR A 141 11.78 -18.91 -14.81
N SER A 142 12.79 -18.59 -15.63
CA SER A 142 14.15 -19.08 -15.45
C SER A 142 14.99 -17.97 -14.79
N ILE A 143 15.36 -18.14 -13.52
CA ILE A 143 16.06 -17.10 -12.74
C ILE A 143 17.42 -16.76 -13.37
N ASP A 144 18.05 -17.71 -14.07
CA ASP A 144 19.29 -17.47 -14.78
C ASP A 144 19.15 -16.49 -15.97
N ARG A 145 17.94 -16.19 -16.43
CA ARG A 145 17.68 -15.19 -17.48
C ARG A 145 17.38 -13.79 -16.93
N PHE A 146 17.25 -13.64 -15.61
CA PHE A 146 17.03 -12.35 -15.00
C PHE A 146 18.21 -11.40 -15.22
N GLU A 147 17.90 -10.11 -15.24
CA GLU A 147 18.90 -9.06 -15.27
C GLU A 147 19.48 -8.82 -13.87
N LYS A 148 20.74 -8.40 -13.82
CA LYS A 148 21.34 -7.89 -12.60
C LYS A 148 20.77 -6.51 -12.29
N VAL A 149 20.77 -6.13 -11.02
CA VAL A 149 20.43 -4.75 -10.63
C VAL A 149 21.34 -3.77 -11.36
N LYS A 150 20.75 -2.74 -11.94
CA LYS A 150 21.45 -1.61 -12.56
C LYS A 150 21.47 -0.45 -11.58
N PRO A 151 22.61 -0.13 -10.92
CA PRO A 151 22.66 0.89 -9.88
C PRO A 151 22.16 2.26 -10.35
N LYS A 152 22.44 2.63 -11.60
CA LYS A 152 21.96 3.90 -12.20
C LYS A 152 20.43 3.99 -12.26
N MET A 153 19.74 2.88 -12.51
CA MET A 153 18.26 2.88 -12.56
C MET A 153 17.67 2.98 -11.15
N ILE A 154 18.31 2.36 -10.16
CA ILE A 154 17.89 2.50 -8.75
C ILE A 154 18.09 3.94 -8.30
N GLN A 155 19.25 4.53 -8.61
CA GLN A 155 19.55 5.92 -8.26
C GLN A 155 18.52 6.88 -8.85
N ALA A 156 18.13 6.70 -10.11
CA ALA A 156 17.08 7.52 -10.73
C ALA A 156 15.74 7.46 -9.98
N VAL A 157 15.36 6.28 -9.45
CA VAL A 157 14.15 6.15 -8.63
C VAL A 157 14.33 6.82 -7.27
N ASP A 158 15.51 6.70 -6.66
CA ASP A 158 15.81 7.32 -5.37
C ASP A 158 15.86 8.85 -5.46
N ASP A 159 16.45 9.40 -6.53
CA ASP A 159 16.48 10.83 -6.79
C ASP A 159 15.06 11.37 -7.02
N MET A 160 14.25 10.64 -7.80
CA MET A 160 12.85 10.99 -8.04
C MET A 160 12.03 11.00 -6.73
N LEU A 161 12.23 10.00 -5.87
CA LEU A 161 11.54 9.93 -4.58
C LEU A 161 12.03 11.00 -3.58
N GLY A 162 13.33 11.31 -3.60
CA GLY A 162 13.98 12.21 -2.65
C GLY A 162 13.91 13.70 -3.00
N TYR A 163 13.85 14.03 -4.30
CA TYR A 163 13.95 15.40 -4.79
C TYR A 163 12.78 15.78 -5.70
N ASP A 164 12.54 15.03 -6.77
CA ASP A 164 11.58 15.43 -7.82
C ASP A 164 10.13 15.46 -7.31
N ILE A 165 9.70 14.45 -6.54
CA ILE A 165 8.33 14.40 -5.99
C ILE A 165 8.11 15.51 -4.95
N PRO A 166 8.99 15.72 -3.96
CA PRO A 166 8.87 16.86 -3.05
C PRO A 166 8.86 18.22 -3.76
N GLU A 167 9.67 18.40 -4.80
CA GLU A 167 9.68 19.64 -5.59
C GLU A 167 8.38 19.81 -6.38
N LEU A 168 7.88 18.74 -7.01
CA LEU A 168 6.58 18.74 -7.67
C LEU A 168 5.49 19.16 -6.68
N LEU A 169 5.43 18.56 -5.49
CA LEU A 169 4.42 18.89 -4.48
C LEU A 169 4.47 20.34 -3.99
N LYS A 170 5.65 20.98 -3.98
CA LYS A 170 5.77 22.41 -3.66
C LYS A 170 5.21 23.32 -4.75
N ASN A 171 5.40 22.92 -6.02
CA ASN A 171 5.02 23.72 -7.18
C ASN A 171 3.61 23.40 -7.69
N PHE A 172 3.09 22.23 -7.36
CA PHE A 172 1.79 21.74 -7.80
C PHE A 172 0.68 22.34 -6.94
N ARG A 173 0.02 23.38 -7.45
CA ARG A 173 -1.25 23.85 -6.88
C ARG A 173 -2.34 22.88 -7.25
N ASN A 174 -3.11 22.44 -6.25
CA ASN A 174 -4.28 21.62 -6.49
C ASN A 174 -5.25 22.40 -7.39
N PRO A 175 -5.60 21.92 -8.60
CA PRO A 175 -6.52 22.64 -9.49
C PRO A 175 -7.93 22.77 -8.90
N TYR A 176 -8.21 22.06 -7.80
CA TYR A 176 -9.45 22.11 -7.07
C TYR A 176 -9.34 22.90 -5.75
N GLU A 177 -8.22 23.59 -5.46
CA GLU A 177 -8.16 24.56 -4.36
C GLU A 177 -9.18 25.68 -4.53
#